data_AF-A0A934X597-F1
#
_entry.id   AF-A0A934X597-F1
#
_cell.length_a   1.000
_cell.length_b   1.000
_cell.length_c   1.000
_cell.angle_alpha   90.00
_cell.angle_beta   90.00
_cell.angle_gamma   90.00
#
_symmetry.space_group_name_H-M   'P 1'
#
loop_
_entity.id
_entity.type
_entity.pdbx_description
1 polymer ?
#
loop_
_entity_poly.entity_id
_entity_poly.type
_entity_poly.pdbx_seq_one_letter_code
_entity_poly.pdbx_strand_id
1 'polypeptide(L)'
;MIVVVGFMGAGKTTVGRLIAERLGLPFVDSDLVIEHQQRRSIKDIFAAEGESGFRDVEAATIAELLDGPACVLSLGGGACGRAETRERLRGHTVIYLHVELDEALARVGRDEYRPLLHDAGLPALYAARLDIYAATATITSRTTGRRVEDIGLEIIDAITGTAALDGTAGVLVAPGGGSYRVHVGRGIRSQIAALLPAMPDAEQIVILATADEGEAAAEIVAQLRTLAIPVRRVTLPSGSTAKTLDAVGLAASALAELSVHRGDLLVGVGGEATCDVTGFLAATYNRGMAHALVPTTLEAQADSAIGGKCSIDLPHGANLLGTIHQPVLVVCDIELAVLSATYGDADYRAGLAEIVKHALLEDPALLDTLRERRDAIVARDGQTLVEIVRRSVEIKAAVVTADEREQGGRVHLNYGHTFSRAFARVPDPQVVDGALALGLMAAAHLSHRLGRLDADGVAAHRDTLAALGLPTSARISLDDLVDALARDKKYRKGWRFVLLDALGRAQAGVSPDVEQLAGALDDLAVGASEHG
;
A
#
# COMPACT_ATOMS: atom_id res chain seq x y z
N MET A 1 -0.77 23.14 6.93
CA MET A 1 -2.20 22.75 6.85
C MET A 1 -2.52 22.36 5.42
N ILE A 2 -3.42 21.39 5.22
CA ILE A 2 -4.05 21.15 3.91
C ILE A 2 -5.46 21.73 3.98
N VAL A 3 -5.80 22.64 3.08
CA VAL A 3 -7.08 23.37 3.13
C VAL A 3 -7.88 23.08 1.87
N VAL A 4 -9.13 22.65 2.00
CA VAL A 4 -10.01 22.33 0.88
C VAL A 4 -11.04 23.44 0.70
N VAL A 5 -11.04 24.06 -0.48
CA VAL A 5 -11.93 25.14 -0.87
C VAL A 5 -12.71 24.79 -2.13
N GLY A 6 -13.81 25.50 -2.37
CA GLY A 6 -14.63 25.32 -3.56
C GLY A 6 -16.10 25.58 -3.30
N PHE A 7 -16.85 25.65 -4.40
CA PHE A 7 -18.27 25.97 -4.34
C PHE A 7 -19.08 24.88 -3.60
N MET A 8 -20.33 25.17 -3.22
CA MET A 8 -21.22 24.13 -2.69
C MET A 8 -21.42 23.02 -3.73
N GLY A 9 -21.53 21.76 -3.31
CA GLY A 9 -21.62 20.63 -4.26
C GLY A 9 -20.28 20.17 -4.88
N ALA A 10 -19.17 20.86 -4.61
CA ALA A 10 -17.85 20.47 -5.13
C ALA A 10 -17.27 19.19 -4.50
N GLY A 11 -17.89 18.66 -3.44
CA GLY A 11 -17.40 17.46 -2.75
C GLY A 11 -16.31 17.69 -1.70
N LYS A 12 -16.17 18.92 -1.17
CA LYS A 12 -15.13 19.29 -0.18
C LYS A 12 -15.04 18.33 1.01
N THR A 13 -16.16 18.05 1.66
CA THR A 13 -16.21 17.13 2.81
C THR A 13 -15.84 15.71 2.41
N THR A 14 -16.31 15.24 1.25
CA THR A 14 -16.06 13.87 0.76
C THR A 14 -14.60 13.68 0.37
N VAL A 15 -14.08 14.52 -0.52
CA VAL A 15 -12.69 14.46 -0.99
C VAL A 15 -11.72 14.80 0.14
N GLY A 16 -12.04 15.80 0.97
CA GLY A 16 -11.22 16.20 2.12
C GLY A 16 -11.08 15.09 3.15
N ARG A 17 -12.14 14.33 3.45
CA ARG A 17 -12.05 13.14 4.31
C ARG A 17 -11.17 12.06 3.72
N LEU A 18 -11.32 11.78 2.42
CA LEU A 18 -10.46 10.79 1.74
C LEU A 18 -8.98 11.20 1.83
N ILE A 19 -8.66 12.47 1.55
CA ILE A 19 -7.27 12.97 1.67
C ILE A 19 -6.78 12.85 3.12
N ALA A 20 -7.61 13.20 4.09
CA ALA A 20 -7.27 13.12 5.51
C ALA A 20 -6.96 11.68 5.93
N GLU A 21 -7.83 10.74 5.55
CA GLU A 21 -7.69 9.31 5.80
C GLU A 21 -6.40 8.78 5.17
N ARG A 22 -6.15 9.08 3.88
CA ARG A 22 -4.97 8.62 3.16
C ARG A 22 -3.66 9.26 3.66
N LEU A 23 -3.71 10.46 4.22
CA LEU A 23 -2.51 11.11 4.76
C LEU A 23 -2.34 10.90 6.27
N GLY A 24 -3.23 10.13 6.92
CA GLY A 24 -3.20 9.93 8.38
C GLY A 24 -3.42 11.22 9.17
N LEU A 25 -4.13 12.21 8.61
CA LEU A 25 -4.40 13.50 9.23
C LEU A 25 -5.86 13.56 9.74
N PRO A 26 -6.15 14.34 10.80
CA PRO A 26 -7.52 14.65 11.17
C PRO A 26 -8.24 15.41 10.05
N PHE A 27 -9.54 15.16 9.87
CA PHE A 27 -10.40 15.98 9.03
C PHE A 27 -11.22 16.95 9.89
N VAL A 28 -11.24 18.23 9.52
CA VAL A 28 -12.02 19.28 10.19
C VAL A 28 -12.86 20.02 9.16
N ASP A 29 -14.15 20.24 9.47
CA ASP A 29 -15.05 21.06 8.66
C ASP A 29 -15.33 22.37 9.41
N SER A 30 -14.94 23.52 8.83
CA SER A 30 -15.05 24.82 9.50
C SER A 30 -16.49 25.16 9.86
N ASP A 31 -17.45 24.78 9.00
CA ASP A 31 -18.86 25.09 9.21
C ASP A 31 -19.39 24.37 10.46
N LEU A 32 -18.98 23.11 10.68
CA LEU A 32 -19.34 22.35 11.88
C LEU A 32 -18.68 22.90 13.14
N VAL A 33 -17.43 23.37 13.05
CA VAL A 33 -16.75 24.01 14.19
C VAL A 33 -17.44 25.30 14.58
N ILE A 34 -17.84 26.14 13.61
CA ILE A 34 -18.57 27.38 13.86
C ILE A 34 -19.90 27.08 14.56
N GLU A 35 -20.70 26.13 14.06
CA GLU A 35 -21.98 25.78 14.68
C GLU A 35 -21.81 25.27 16.11
N HIS A 36 -20.77 24.48 16.37
CA HIS A 36 -20.45 23.97 17.70
C HIS A 36 -19.99 25.09 18.66
N GLN A 37 -19.08 25.97 18.23
CA GLN A 37 -18.57 27.10 19.03
C GLN A 37 -19.69 28.10 19.36
N GLN A 38 -20.55 28.40 18.39
CA GLN A 38 -21.66 29.36 18.54
C GLN A 38 -22.91 28.75 19.17
N ARG A 39 -22.98 27.42 19.28
CA ARG A 39 -24.17 26.65 19.73
C ARG A 39 -25.44 27.02 18.96
N ARG A 40 -25.28 27.38 17.68
CA ARG A 40 -26.33 27.89 16.78
C ARG A 40 -26.05 27.37 15.38
N SER A 41 -27.10 27.10 14.60
CA SER A 41 -26.91 26.76 13.20
C SER A 41 -26.40 27.97 12.42
N ILE A 42 -25.69 27.74 11.30
CA ILE A 42 -25.24 28.83 10.41
C ILE A 42 -26.45 29.68 9.98
N LYS A 43 -27.60 29.04 9.71
CA LYS A 43 -28.84 29.72 9.35
C LYS A 43 -29.29 30.71 10.43
N ASP A 44 -29.21 30.33 11.69
CA ASP A 44 -29.62 31.20 12.81
C ASP A 44 -28.62 32.33 13.04
N ILE A 45 -27.33 32.12 12.78
CA ILE A 45 -26.30 33.16 12.83
C ILE A 45 -26.58 34.22 11.76
N PHE A 46 -26.79 33.80 10.51
CA PHE A 46 -27.16 34.71 9.42
C PHE A 46 -28.45 35.48 9.72
N ALA A 47 -29.45 34.84 10.32
CA ALA A 47 -30.72 35.49 10.63
C ALA A 47 -30.59 36.60 11.71
N ALA A 48 -29.69 36.46 12.67
CA ALA A 48 -29.52 37.43 13.75
C ALA A 48 -28.46 38.49 13.47
N GLU A 49 -27.36 38.12 12.81
CA GLU A 49 -26.15 38.95 12.67
C GLU A 49 -25.88 39.38 11.23
N GLY A 50 -26.69 38.88 10.28
CA GLY A 50 -26.51 39.10 8.86
C GLY A 50 -25.27 38.41 8.29
N GLU A 51 -25.03 38.60 7.00
CA GLU A 51 -23.87 38.00 6.33
C GLU A 51 -22.56 38.55 6.88
N SER A 52 -22.46 39.86 7.12
CA SER A 52 -21.21 40.47 7.61
C SER A 52 -20.76 39.87 8.93
N GLY A 53 -21.67 39.72 9.90
CA GLY A 53 -21.37 39.14 11.22
C GLY A 53 -20.98 37.67 11.12
N PHE A 54 -21.68 36.87 10.30
CA PHE A 54 -21.25 35.50 10.04
C PHE A 54 -19.82 35.44 9.45
N ARG A 55 -19.48 36.32 8.51
CA ARG A 55 -18.14 36.36 7.91
C ARG A 55 -17.05 36.78 8.90
N ASP A 56 -17.37 37.60 9.90
CA ASP A 56 -16.43 37.92 10.99
C ASP A 56 -16.15 36.68 11.84
N VAL A 57 -17.19 35.93 12.23
CA VAL A 57 -17.07 34.67 12.96
C VAL A 57 -16.31 33.62 12.14
N GLU A 58 -16.66 33.45 10.87
CA GLU A 58 -16.01 32.50 9.95
C GLU A 58 -14.51 32.79 9.82
N ALA A 59 -14.12 34.06 9.63
CA ALA A 59 -12.72 34.45 9.53
C ALA A 59 -11.94 34.18 10.84
N ALA A 60 -12.54 34.47 12.00
CA ALA A 60 -11.93 34.24 13.31
C ALA A 60 -11.74 32.74 13.60
N THR A 61 -12.77 31.91 13.35
CA THR A 61 -12.68 30.46 13.55
C THR A 61 -11.65 29.84 12.60
N ILE A 62 -11.59 30.27 11.34
CA ILE A 62 -10.57 29.78 10.39
C ILE A 62 -9.17 30.15 10.86
N ALA A 63 -8.95 31.37 11.36
CA ALA A 63 -7.67 31.79 11.91
C ALA A 63 -7.22 30.87 13.07
N GLU A 64 -8.12 30.60 14.03
CA GLU A 64 -7.85 29.68 15.14
C GLU A 64 -7.50 28.27 14.66
N LEU A 65 -8.25 27.74 13.69
CA LEU A 65 -8.00 26.41 13.13
C LEU A 65 -6.65 26.31 12.40
N LEU A 66 -6.27 27.35 11.65
CA LEU A 66 -4.98 27.39 10.94
C LEU A 66 -3.79 27.48 11.89
N ASP A 67 -3.96 28.13 13.05
CA ASP A 67 -2.95 28.23 14.11
C ASP A 67 -2.87 26.94 14.97
N GLY A 68 -3.76 25.98 14.73
CA GLY A 68 -3.86 24.69 15.43
C GLY A 68 -2.98 23.56 14.86
N PRO A 69 -3.19 22.31 15.33
CA PRO A 69 -2.45 21.15 14.86
C PRO A 69 -2.74 20.83 13.39
N ALA A 70 -1.80 20.15 12.72
CA ALA A 70 -1.93 19.78 11.32
C ALA A 70 -3.17 18.90 11.06
N CYS A 71 -4.00 19.31 10.11
CA CYS A 71 -5.21 18.61 9.67
C CYS A 71 -5.51 18.91 8.19
N VAL A 72 -6.52 18.21 7.66
CA VAL A 72 -7.21 18.60 6.42
C VAL A 72 -8.44 19.40 6.78
N LEU A 73 -8.41 20.70 6.48
CA LEU A 73 -9.44 21.66 6.84
C LEU A 73 -10.34 21.98 5.63
N SER A 74 -11.60 21.57 5.66
CA SER A 74 -12.61 21.99 4.67
C SER A 74 -13.22 23.33 5.08
N LEU A 75 -13.21 24.29 4.15
CA LEU A 75 -13.78 25.62 4.38
C LEU A 75 -15.18 25.77 3.80
N GLY A 76 -15.99 26.60 4.46
CA GLY A 76 -17.27 27.08 3.96
C GLY A 76 -17.15 27.74 2.58
N GLY A 77 -18.18 27.60 1.74
CA GLY A 77 -18.13 28.08 0.36
C GLY A 77 -17.94 29.60 0.20
N GLY A 78 -18.19 30.39 1.24
CA GLY A 78 -17.96 31.84 1.22
C GLY A 78 -16.66 32.29 1.88
N ALA A 79 -15.92 31.38 2.54
CA ALA A 79 -14.78 31.71 3.39
C ALA A 79 -13.69 32.52 2.66
N CYS A 80 -13.36 32.14 1.42
CA CYS A 80 -12.33 32.83 0.64
C CYS A 80 -12.75 34.26 0.21
N GLY A 81 -13.99 34.70 0.44
CA GLY A 81 -14.45 36.05 0.11
C GLY A 81 -13.72 37.15 0.89
N ARG A 82 -13.29 36.87 2.13
CA ARG A 82 -12.53 37.80 2.98
C ARG A 82 -11.05 37.82 2.60
N ALA A 83 -10.49 39.02 2.44
CA ALA A 83 -9.07 39.19 2.12
C ALA A 83 -8.15 38.66 3.23
N GLU A 84 -8.53 38.85 4.49
CA GLU A 84 -7.79 38.35 5.66
C GLU A 84 -7.65 36.82 5.66
N THR A 85 -8.75 36.11 5.36
CA THR A 85 -8.72 34.64 5.22
C THR A 85 -7.74 34.23 4.12
N ARG A 86 -7.77 34.88 2.96
CA ARG A 86 -6.83 34.58 1.86
C ARG A 86 -5.39 34.84 2.22
N GLU A 87 -5.10 35.89 3.00
CA GLU A 87 -3.74 36.19 3.47
C GLU A 87 -3.20 35.04 4.33
N ARG A 88 -3.98 34.58 5.31
CA ARG A 88 -3.60 33.47 6.19
C ARG A 88 -3.40 32.15 5.44
N LEU A 89 -4.08 31.96 4.31
CA LEU A 89 -3.96 30.74 3.51
C LEU A 89 -2.65 30.65 2.70
N ARG A 90 -1.90 31.74 2.48
CA ARG A 90 -0.71 31.75 1.61
C ARG A 90 0.43 30.84 2.09
N GLY A 91 0.48 30.51 3.38
CA GLY A 91 1.47 29.60 3.98
C GLY A 91 1.04 28.13 4.00
N HIS A 92 -0.05 27.78 3.33
CA HIS A 92 -0.66 26.46 3.38
C HIS A 92 -0.95 25.90 1.99
N THR A 93 -1.12 24.58 1.92
CA THR A 93 -1.52 23.92 0.68
C THR A 93 -3.03 24.05 0.52
N VAL A 94 -3.47 24.89 -0.41
CA VAL A 94 -4.89 25.14 -0.69
C VAL A 94 -5.33 24.35 -1.91
N ILE A 95 -6.24 23.41 -1.70
CA ILE A 95 -6.85 22.58 -2.75
C ILE A 95 -8.17 23.20 -3.15
N TYR A 96 -8.27 23.62 -4.40
CA TYR A 96 -9.52 24.04 -4.99
C TYR A 96 -10.18 22.90 -5.76
N LEU A 97 -11.36 22.49 -5.29
CA LEU A 97 -12.25 21.57 -6.02
C LEU A 97 -13.16 22.36 -6.96
N HIS A 98 -12.80 22.33 -8.24
CA HIS A 98 -13.59 22.95 -9.31
C HIS A 98 -14.72 22.02 -9.74
N VAL A 99 -15.95 22.50 -9.70
CA VAL A 99 -17.15 21.76 -10.15
C VAL A 99 -17.93 22.69 -11.06
N GLU A 100 -18.44 22.15 -12.17
CA GLU A 100 -19.35 22.92 -13.04
C GLU A 100 -20.66 23.22 -12.31
N LEU A 101 -21.25 24.39 -12.57
CA LEU A 101 -22.43 24.85 -11.84
C LEU A 101 -23.59 23.84 -11.88
N ASP A 102 -23.90 23.30 -13.06
CA ASP A 102 -25.01 22.35 -13.24
C ASP A 102 -24.82 21.08 -12.40
N GLU A 103 -23.60 20.55 -12.32
CA GLU A 103 -23.30 19.37 -11.53
C GLU A 103 -23.26 19.68 -10.02
N ALA A 104 -22.78 20.86 -9.62
CA ALA A 104 -22.87 21.32 -8.25
C ALA A 104 -24.33 21.38 -7.77
N LEU A 105 -25.24 21.93 -8.59
CA LEU A 105 -26.65 22.02 -8.27
C LEU A 105 -27.29 20.63 -8.22
N ALA A 106 -26.96 19.73 -9.14
CA ALA A 106 -27.44 18.36 -9.15
C ALA A 106 -27.02 17.57 -7.89
N ARG A 107 -25.77 17.75 -7.42
CA ARG A 107 -25.25 17.10 -6.21
C ARG A 107 -25.87 17.61 -4.92
N VAL A 108 -26.28 18.88 -4.89
CA VAL A 108 -26.95 19.50 -3.75
C VAL A 108 -28.46 19.22 -3.76
N GLY A 109 -29.03 18.81 -4.91
CA GLY A 109 -30.47 18.74 -5.16
C GLY A 109 -31.09 17.35 -5.00
N ARG A 110 -31.67 17.07 -3.83
CA ARG A 110 -32.89 16.24 -3.61
C ARG A 110 -33.71 16.70 -2.39
N ASP A 111 -33.57 17.95 -1.98
CA ASP A 111 -34.29 18.50 -0.83
C ASP A 111 -35.24 19.62 -1.32
N GLU A 112 -36.56 19.39 -1.22
CA GLU A 112 -37.64 20.27 -1.72
C GLU A 112 -37.74 21.64 -1.00
N TYR A 113 -36.82 21.96 -0.08
CA TYR A 113 -36.96 23.07 0.87
C TYR A 113 -35.73 23.99 1.01
N ARG A 114 -35.09 24.41 -0.11
CA ARG A 114 -34.05 25.48 -0.08
C ARG A 114 -34.31 26.64 -1.07
N PRO A 115 -34.64 27.85 -0.58
CA PRO A 115 -34.90 29.05 -1.41
C PRO A 115 -33.73 29.56 -2.26
N LEU A 116 -32.48 29.16 -1.95
CA LEU A 116 -31.27 29.62 -2.65
C LEU A 116 -31.07 29.00 -4.05
N LEU A 117 -31.77 27.90 -4.38
CA LEU A 117 -31.70 27.24 -5.70
C LEU A 117 -32.53 27.95 -6.77
N HIS A 118 -33.34 28.93 -6.39
CA HIS A 118 -34.17 29.74 -7.29
C HIS A 118 -33.76 31.22 -7.32
N ASP A 119 -32.59 31.55 -6.76
CA ASP A 119 -32.07 32.91 -6.76
C ASP A 119 -31.42 33.25 -8.11
N ALA A 120 -31.95 34.26 -8.80
CA ALA A 120 -31.43 34.72 -10.10
C ALA A 120 -29.97 35.21 -10.03
N GLY A 121 -29.45 35.51 -8.83
CA GLY A 121 -28.07 35.92 -8.59
C GLY A 121 -27.05 34.78 -8.48
N LEU A 122 -27.48 33.51 -8.39
CA LEU A 122 -26.59 32.38 -8.15
C LEU A 122 -25.50 32.18 -9.22
N PRO A 123 -25.79 32.29 -10.54
CA PRO A 123 -24.75 32.21 -11.57
C PRO A 123 -23.70 33.31 -11.45
N ALA A 124 -24.12 34.54 -11.11
CA ALA A 124 -23.21 35.66 -10.91
C ALA A 124 -22.33 35.45 -9.66
N LEU A 125 -22.91 34.94 -8.57
CA LEU A 125 -22.17 34.58 -7.35
C LEU A 125 -21.17 33.44 -7.60
N TYR A 126 -21.56 32.42 -8.37
CA TYR A 126 -20.67 31.33 -8.78
C TYR A 126 -19.48 31.87 -9.56
N ALA A 127 -19.74 32.64 -10.62
CA ALA A 127 -18.69 33.25 -11.45
C ALA A 127 -17.72 34.11 -10.62
N ALA A 128 -18.24 34.97 -9.74
CA ALA A 128 -17.42 35.82 -8.87
C ALA A 128 -16.52 35.03 -7.90
N ARG A 129 -16.92 33.81 -7.51
CA ARG A 129 -16.14 32.97 -6.58
C ARG A 129 -15.06 32.14 -7.29
N LEU A 130 -15.23 31.81 -8.57
CA LEU A 130 -14.25 31.02 -9.32
C LEU A 130 -12.86 31.67 -9.30
N ASP A 131 -12.80 32.96 -9.63
CA ASP A 131 -11.54 33.72 -9.65
C ASP A 131 -10.89 33.78 -8.27
N ILE A 132 -11.71 33.92 -7.22
CA ILE A 132 -11.25 33.96 -5.84
C ILE A 132 -10.64 32.63 -5.43
N TYR A 133 -11.29 31.50 -5.74
CA TYR A 133 -10.74 30.19 -5.43
C TYR A 133 -9.46 29.94 -6.22
N ALA A 134 -9.46 30.19 -7.53
CA ALA A 134 -8.30 30.00 -8.39
C ALA A 134 -7.09 30.83 -7.93
N ALA A 135 -7.30 32.09 -7.53
CA ALA A 135 -6.24 32.95 -7.02
C ALA A 135 -5.73 32.55 -5.62
N THR A 136 -6.51 31.79 -4.86
CA THR A 136 -6.14 31.31 -3.52
C THR A 136 -5.51 29.92 -3.56
N ALA A 137 -5.81 29.14 -4.59
CA ALA A 137 -5.42 27.74 -4.71
C ALA A 137 -3.93 27.56 -4.97
N THR A 138 -3.34 26.56 -4.31
CA THR A 138 -2.04 25.99 -4.67
C THR A 138 -2.22 24.82 -5.65
N ILE A 139 -3.30 24.06 -5.50
CA ILE A 139 -3.66 22.90 -6.34
C ILE A 139 -5.11 23.08 -6.77
N THR A 140 -5.41 22.88 -8.05
CA THR A 140 -6.79 22.88 -8.57
C THR A 140 -7.09 21.53 -9.18
N SER A 141 -8.21 20.91 -8.78
CA SER A 141 -8.69 19.66 -9.37
C SER A 141 -10.14 19.78 -9.81
N ARG A 142 -10.43 19.33 -11.03
CA ARG A 142 -11.79 19.26 -11.57
C ARG A 142 -12.50 18.03 -11.02
N THR A 143 -13.75 18.20 -10.60
CA THR A 143 -14.55 17.13 -9.98
C THR A 143 -15.72 16.65 -10.84
N THR A 144 -16.09 17.41 -11.88
CA THR A 144 -17.21 17.12 -12.78
C THR A 144 -17.00 15.77 -13.49
N GLY A 145 -17.97 14.85 -13.36
CA GLY A 145 -17.91 13.53 -13.99
C GLY A 145 -16.77 12.61 -13.54
N ARG A 146 -16.05 12.94 -12.46
CA ARG A 146 -14.92 12.16 -11.95
C ARG A 146 -15.26 11.47 -10.64
N ARG A 147 -14.66 10.29 -10.43
CA ARG A 147 -14.80 9.55 -9.16
C ARG A 147 -13.98 10.24 -8.08
N VAL A 148 -14.46 10.14 -6.84
CA VAL A 148 -13.83 10.76 -5.67
C VAL A 148 -12.41 10.24 -5.46
N GLU A 149 -12.20 8.95 -5.73
CA GLU A 149 -10.92 8.28 -5.59
C GLU A 149 -9.88 8.83 -6.58
N ASP A 150 -10.27 9.05 -7.84
CA ASP A 150 -9.38 9.58 -8.88
C ASP A 150 -8.98 11.04 -8.57
N ILE A 151 -9.92 11.83 -8.04
CA ILE A 151 -9.69 13.22 -7.60
C ILE A 151 -8.74 13.24 -6.38
N GLY A 152 -9.03 12.41 -5.38
CA GLY A 152 -8.25 12.32 -4.15
C GLY A 152 -6.80 11.91 -4.41
N LEU A 153 -6.60 10.90 -5.27
CA LEU A 153 -5.27 10.49 -5.70
C LEU A 153 -4.51 11.62 -6.39
N GLU A 154 -5.08 12.23 -7.44
CA GLU A 154 -4.45 13.38 -8.14
C GLU A 154 -4.01 14.48 -7.16
N ILE A 155 -4.85 14.81 -6.18
CA ILE A 155 -4.52 15.81 -5.18
C ILE A 155 -3.38 15.34 -4.28
N ILE A 156 -3.40 14.09 -3.81
CA ILE A 156 -2.32 13.54 -2.99
C ILE A 156 -1.01 13.49 -3.79
N ASP A 157 -1.03 13.11 -5.07
CA ASP A 157 0.12 13.18 -5.99
C ASP A 157 0.72 14.58 -6.00
N ALA A 158 -0.12 15.60 -6.19
CA ALA A 158 0.29 16.99 -6.22
C ALA A 158 0.82 17.51 -4.86
N ILE A 159 0.25 17.05 -3.75
CA ILE A 159 0.70 17.42 -2.39
C ILE A 159 2.05 16.79 -2.06
N THR A 160 2.22 15.52 -2.40
CA THR A 160 3.40 14.73 -2.02
C THR A 160 4.56 14.90 -3.01
N GLY A 161 4.31 15.49 -4.19
CA GLY A 161 5.33 15.66 -5.23
C GLY A 161 5.75 14.34 -5.87
N THR A 162 4.85 13.35 -5.90
CA THR A 162 5.14 11.97 -6.32
C THR A 162 4.35 11.56 -7.57
N ALA A 163 4.17 12.48 -8.52
CA ALA A 163 3.44 12.18 -9.75
C ALA A 163 3.99 10.93 -10.44
N ALA A 164 3.10 10.09 -10.97
CA ALA A 164 3.53 8.96 -11.79
C ALA A 164 4.34 9.46 -13.00
N LEU A 165 5.58 8.99 -13.14
CA LEU A 165 6.38 9.25 -14.33
C LEU A 165 5.88 8.42 -15.51
N ASP A 166 6.12 8.91 -16.73
CA ASP A 166 5.79 8.19 -17.96
C ASP A 166 6.35 6.77 -17.95
N GLY A 167 5.49 5.79 -18.24
CA GLY A 167 5.83 4.37 -18.21
C GLY A 167 5.81 3.73 -16.81
N THR A 168 5.40 4.48 -15.78
CA THR A 168 5.19 3.95 -14.41
C THR A 168 3.71 3.98 -14.03
N ALA A 169 3.24 2.92 -13.38
CA ALA A 169 2.00 2.95 -12.62
C ALA A 169 2.34 3.22 -11.15
N GLY A 170 2.05 4.43 -10.66
CA GLY A 170 2.23 4.80 -9.27
C GLY A 170 1.03 4.39 -8.42
N VAL A 171 1.24 3.51 -7.45
CA VAL A 171 0.24 3.11 -6.46
C VAL A 171 0.57 3.76 -5.12
N LEU A 172 -0.35 4.57 -4.60
CA LEU A 172 -0.23 5.20 -3.29
C LEU A 172 -0.54 4.19 -2.18
N VAL A 173 0.39 4.05 -1.24
CA VAL A 173 0.22 3.30 0.02
C VAL A 173 0.22 4.32 1.16
N ALA A 174 -0.85 4.32 1.96
CA ALA A 174 -1.18 5.45 2.82
C ALA A 174 -1.55 5.06 4.28
N PRO A 175 -0.79 4.18 4.94
CA PRO A 175 -1.06 3.77 6.32
C PRO A 175 -0.76 4.89 7.32
N GLY A 176 -1.26 4.74 8.55
CA GLY A 176 -1.08 5.74 9.62
C GLY A 176 0.38 6.08 9.99
N GLY A 177 1.35 5.19 9.69
CA GLY A 177 2.78 5.42 9.92
C GLY A 177 3.52 6.18 8.81
N GLY A 178 2.85 6.56 7.73
CA GLY A 178 3.42 7.37 6.65
C GLY A 178 2.99 6.90 5.26
N SER A 179 2.85 7.86 4.33
CA SER A 179 2.48 7.57 2.95
C SER A 179 3.69 7.48 2.03
N TYR A 180 3.64 6.57 1.06
CA TYR A 180 4.68 6.39 0.04
C TYR A 180 4.09 5.84 -1.26
N ARG A 181 4.92 5.81 -2.31
CA ARG A 181 4.53 5.19 -3.58
C ARG A 181 5.26 3.91 -3.89
N VAL A 182 4.52 3.02 -4.51
CA VAL A 182 5.04 1.87 -5.25
C VAL A 182 4.91 2.20 -6.72
N HIS A 183 6.03 2.31 -7.43
CA HIS A 183 6.04 2.47 -8.89
C HIS A 183 6.26 1.12 -9.53
N VAL A 184 5.35 0.71 -10.41
CA VAL A 184 5.45 -0.54 -11.18
C VAL A 184 5.65 -0.20 -12.65
N GLY A 185 6.64 -0.82 -13.30
CA GLY A 185 6.91 -0.57 -14.71
C GLY A 185 8.10 -1.38 -15.24
N ARG A 186 8.52 -1.10 -16.46
CA ARG A 186 9.65 -1.77 -17.13
C ARG A 186 10.83 -0.83 -17.29
N GLY A 187 12.01 -1.25 -16.87
CA GLY A 187 13.23 -0.44 -16.98
C GLY A 187 13.21 0.81 -16.07
N ILE A 188 12.28 0.88 -15.12
CA ILE A 188 12.01 2.08 -14.32
C ILE A 188 13.05 2.33 -13.24
N ARG A 189 13.95 1.36 -12.98
CA ARG A 189 15.14 1.58 -12.13
C ARG A 189 16.02 2.72 -12.67
N SER A 190 16.00 2.95 -13.99
CA SER A 190 16.68 4.07 -14.64
C SER A 190 16.12 5.45 -14.21
N GLN A 191 14.90 5.49 -13.66
CA GLN A 191 14.21 6.71 -13.26
C GLN A 191 14.24 6.96 -11.75
N ILE A 192 14.92 6.11 -10.96
CA ILE A 192 14.86 6.14 -9.49
C ILE A 192 15.18 7.52 -8.89
N ALA A 193 16.14 8.25 -9.47
CA ALA A 193 16.49 9.59 -9.00
C ALA A 193 15.33 10.58 -9.12
N ALA A 194 14.53 10.47 -10.18
CA ALA A 194 13.35 11.32 -10.39
C ALA A 194 12.12 10.85 -9.59
N LEU A 195 12.10 9.57 -9.18
CA LEU A 195 11.02 8.99 -8.37
C LEU A 195 11.19 9.24 -6.87
N LEU A 196 12.40 9.54 -6.41
CA LEU A 196 12.64 9.84 -5.00
C LEU A 196 11.95 11.16 -4.60
N PRO A 197 11.33 11.21 -3.41
CA PRO A 197 10.84 12.47 -2.87
C PRO A 197 12.02 13.42 -2.59
N ALA A 198 11.72 14.70 -2.38
CA ALA A 198 12.73 15.68 -2.00
C ALA A 198 13.38 15.29 -0.66
N MET A 199 14.70 15.22 -0.63
CA MET A 199 15.50 14.86 0.54
C MET A 199 16.53 15.98 0.85
N PRO A 200 16.08 17.16 1.33
CA PRO A 200 16.94 18.33 1.48
C PRO A 200 18.04 18.17 2.54
N ASP A 201 17.83 17.26 3.50
CA ASP A 201 18.76 16.99 4.61
C ASP A 201 19.67 15.77 4.36
N ALA A 202 19.57 15.12 3.19
CA ALA A 202 20.38 13.95 2.88
C ALA A 202 21.79 14.37 2.42
N GLU A 203 22.80 13.92 3.16
CA GLU A 203 24.22 14.14 2.83
C GLU A 203 24.82 12.94 2.09
N GLN A 204 24.21 11.76 2.21
CA GLN A 204 24.58 10.56 1.47
C GLN A 204 23.41 9.58 1.28
N ILE A 205 23.58 8.70 0.30
CA ILE A 205 22.71 7.55 0.04
C ILE A 205 23.55 6.28 0.17
N VAL A 206 23.07 5.30 0.96
CA VAL A 206 23.73 4.00 1.12
C VAL A 206 22.89 2.89 0.49
N ILE A 207 23.46 2.24 -0.52
CA ILE A 207 22.88 1.04 -1.13
C ILE A 207 23.20 -0.18 -0.27
N LEU A 208 22.16 -0.90 0.14
CA LEU A 208 22.22 -2.21 0.79
C LEU A 208 21.82 -3.27 -0.24
N ALA A 209 22.79 -4.10 -0.64
CA ALA A 209 22.56 -5.10 -1.69
C ALA A 209 23.42 -6.34 -1.44
N THR A 210 22.98 -7.51 -1.90
CA THR A 210 23.82 -8.72 -1.87
C THR A 210 24.95 -8.62 -2.91
N ALA A 211 25.89 -9.57 -2.89
CA ALA A 211 26.92 -9.64 -3.93
C ALA A 211 26.30 -9.94 -5.31
N ASP A 212 25.29 -10.81 -5.33
CA ASP A 212 24.62 -11.28 -6.55
C ASP A 212 23.80 -10.18 -7.23
N GLU A 213 23.42 -9.13 -6.50
CA GLU A 213 22.74 -7.92 -7.01
C GLU A 213 23.72 -6.87 -7.53
N GLY A 214 24.96 -7.28 -7.84
CA GLY A 214 26.06 -6.43 -8.22
C GLY A 214 25.74 -5.43 -9.32
N GLU A 215 25.14 -5.93 -10.41
CA GLU A 215 24.82 -5.18 -11.62
C GLU A 215 23.64 -4.23 -11.41
N ALA A 216 22.51 -4.73 -10.89
CA ALA A 216 21.35 -3.90 -10.57
C ALA A 216 21.71 -2.76 -9.60
N ALA A 217 22.46 -3.07 -8.55
CA ALA A 217 22.95 -2.06 -7.61
C ALA A 217 23.87 -1.03 -8.30
N ALA A 218 24.74 -1.45 -9.23
CA ALA A 218 25.63 -0.54 -9.94
C ALA A 218 24.86 0.43 -10.86
N GLU A 219 23.83 -0.05 -11.56
CA GLU A 219 22.94 0.80 -12.36
C GLU A 219 22.21 1.83 -11.49
N ILE A 220 21.65 1.40 -10.37
CA ILE A 220 20.95 2.28 -9.42
C ILE A 220 21.92 3.33 -8.85
N VAL A 221 23.14 2.95 -8.50
CA VAL A 221 24.19 3.90 -8.07
C VAL A 221 24.47 4.94 -9.15
N ALA A 222 24.54 4.53 -10.42
CA ALA A 222 24.78 5.45 -11.53
C ALA A 222 23.65 6.48 -11.67
N GLN A 223 22.39 6.06 -11.52
CA GLN A 223 21.25 6.97 -11.56
C GLN A 223 21.20 7.90 -10.35
N LEU A 224 21.38 7.40 -9.13
CA LEU A 224 21.28 8.23 -7.94
C LEU A 224 22.38 9.29 -7.84
N ARG A 225 23.54 9.07 -8.48
CA ARG A 225 24.60 10.08 -8.58
C ARG A 225 24.18 11.34 -9.32
N THR A 226 23.12 11.32 -10.14
CA THR A 226 22.60 12.52 -10.82
C THR A 226 21.99 13.53 -9.83
N LEU A 227 21.66 13.10 -8.61
CA LEU A 227 21.18 13.98 -7.53
C LEU A 227 22.29 14.83 -6.89
N ALA A 228 23.55 14.64 -7.31
CA ALA A 228 24.73 15.24 -6.68
C ALA A 228 24.90 14.91 -5.18
N ILE A 229 24.23 13.84 -4.70
CA ILE A 229 24.39 13.29 -3.35
C ILE A 229 25.39 12.12 -3.42
N PRO A 230 26.41 12.06 -2.53
CA PRO A 230 27.31 10.93 -2.42
C PRO A 230 26.58 9.58 -2.27
N VAL A 231 26.88 8.63 -3.15
CA VAL A 231 26.33 7.27 -3.07
C VAL A 231 27.42 6.28 -2.62
N ARG A 232 27.11 5.46 -1.61
CA ARG A 232 27.96 4.40 -1.06
C ARG A 232 27.23 3.06 -1.15
N ARG A 233 27.97 1.96 -1.00
CA ARG A 233 27.40 0.61 -1.00
C ARG A 233 27.92 -0.18 0.19
N VAL A 234 27.02 -0.92 0.83
CA VAL A 234 27.30 -1.91 1.86
C VAL A 234 26.74 -3.25 1.36
N THR A 235 27.59 -4.27 1.35
CA THR A 235 27.22 -5.61 0.88
C THR A 235 26.57 -6.40 2.01
N LEU A 236 25.40 -6.98 1.74
CA LEU A 236 24.72 -7.91 2.64
C LEU A 236 25.02 -9.36 2.23
N PRO A 237 24.91 -10.32 3.17
CA PRO A 237 24.86 -11.75 2.83
C PRO A 237 23.65 -12.07 1.93
N SER A 238 23.66 -13.21 1.23
CA SER A 238 22.55 -13.64 0.38
C SER A 238 21.49 -14.46 1.14
N GLY A 239 20.24 -14.35 0.72
CA GLY A 239 19.12 -15.14 1.24
C GLY A 239 18.86 -14.95 2.74
N SER A 240 18.44 -16.02 3.42
CA SER A 240 18.10 -16.01 4.85
C SER A 240 19.30 -15.69 5.76
N THR A 241 20.53 -15.87 5.30
CA THR A 241 21.74 -15.50 6.08
C THR A 241 21.85 -13.99 6.32
N ALA A 242 21.23 -13.18 5.45
CA ALA A 242 21.12 -11.74 5.63
C ALA A 242 20.24 -11.37 6.84
N LYS A 243 19.25 -12.21 7.13
CA LYS A 243 18.21 -11.97 8.15
C LYS A 243 18.68 -12.41 9.54
N THR A 244 19.95 -12.23 9.88
CA THR A 244 20.49 -12.60 11.20
C THR A 244 20.90 -11.37 12.00
N LEU A 245 20.88 -11.47 13.32
CA LEU A 245 21.38 -10.40 14.20
C LEU A 245 22.83 -10.04 13.90
N ASP A 246 23.66 -11.04 13.58
CA ASP A 246 25.07 -10.83 13.27
C ASP A 246 25.24 -10.06 11.95
N ALA A 247 24.51 -10.44 10.89
CA ALA A 247 24.53 -9.74 9.61
C ALA A 247 24.04 -8.29 9.74
N VAL A 248 22.96 -8.07 10.48
CA VAL A 248 22.46 -6.71 10.77
C VAL A 248 23.46 -5.90 11.59
N GLY A 249 24.10 -6.50 12.59
CA GLY A 249 25.11 -5.82 13.41
C GLY A 249 26.33 -5.37 12.58
N LEU A 250 26.78 -6.22 11.66
CA LEU A 250 27.85 -5.88 10.72
C LEU A 250 27.45 -4.75 9.77
N ALA A 251 26.25 -4.83 9.18
CA ALA A 251 25.73 -3.77 8.32
C ALA A 251 25.61 -2.44 9.08
N ALA A 252 25.06 -2.45 10.31
CA ALA A 252 24.97 -1.27 11.16
C ALA A 252 26.35 -0.67 11.51
N SER A 253 27.35 -1.52 11.71
CA SER A 253 28.73 -1.08 11.97
C SER A 253 29.33 -0.40 10.74
N ALA A 254 29.07 -0.94 9.54
CA ALA A 254 29.48 -0.30 8.28
C ALA A 254 28.78 1.06 8.06
N LEU A 255 27.49 1.20 8.43
CA LEU A 255 26.81 2.51 8.40
C LEU A 255 27.48 3.52 9.36
N ALA A 256 27.96 3.08 10.52
CA ALA A 256 28.67 3.94 11.46
C ALA A 256 30.04 4.38 10.92
N GLU A 257 30.78 3.47 10.28
CA GLU A 257 32.06 3.79 9.62
C GLU A 257 31.89 4.80 8.48
N LEU A 258 30.77 4.72 7.75
CA LEU A 258 30.39 5.68 6.71
C LEU A 258 29.84 7.00 7.26
N SER A 259 29.75 7.16 8.59
CA SER A 259 29.17 8.35 9.25
C SER A 259 27.74 8.65 8.79
N VAL A 260 26.92 7.61 8.65
CA VAL A 260 25.51 7.76 8.22
C VAL A 260 24.70 8.48 9.31
N HIS A 261 24.01 9.55 8.91
CA HIS A 261 23.22 10.44 9.74
C HIS A 261 21.70 10.26 9.53
N ARG A 262 20.89 10.86 10.39
CA ARG A 262 19.43 10.66 10.39
C ARG A 262 18.73 11.16 9.11
N GLY A 263 19.27 12.20 8.47
CA GLY A 263 18.74 12.76 7.22
C GLY A 263 19.09 11.95 5.96
N ASP A 264 20.03 11.01 6.07
CA ASP A 264 20.48 10.18 4.95
C ASP A 264 19.44 9.11 4.55
N LEU A 265 19.66 8.51 3.38
CA LEU A 265 18.77 7.52 2.80
C LEU A 265 19.44 6.14 2.71
N LEU A 266 18.75 5.10 3.18
CA LEU A 266 19.10 3.71 2.88
C LEU A 266 18.30 3.23 1.67
N VAL A 267 18.94 2.55 0.71
CA VAL A 267 18.25 1.98 -0.46
C VAL A 267 18.55 0.48 -0.53
N GLY A 268 17.52 -0.34 -0.32
CA GLY A 268 17.62 -1.79 -0.40
C GLY A 268 17.43 -2.27 -1.84
N VAL A 269 18.38 -3.03 -2.37
CA VAL A 269 18.32 -3.61 -3.72
C VAL A 269 18.48 -5.11 -3.60
N GLY A 270 17.38 -5.86 -3.76
CA GLY A 270 17.38 -7.31 -3.59
C GLY A 270 16.00 -7.91 -3.41
N GLY A 271 15.93 -9.22 -3.15
CA GLY A 271 14.69 -9.93 -2.83
C GLY A 271 14.13 -9.61 -1.44
N GLU A 272 13.25 -10.49 -0.94
CA GLU A 272 12.55 -10.30 0.35
C GLU A 272 13.51 -10.04 1.51
N ALA A 273 14.55 -10.87 1.67
CA ALA A 273 15.49 -10.75 2.77
C ALA A 273 16.20 -9.39 2.82
N THR A 274 16.59 -8.86 1.66
CA THR A 274 17.23 -7.53 1.56
C THR A 274 16.25 -6.41 1.88
N CYS A 275 15.01 -6.51 1.42
CA CYS A 275 13.97 -5.54 1.73
C CYS A 275 13.70 -5.48 3.24
N ASP A 276 13.55 -6.64 3.86
CA ASP A 276 13.31 -6.79 5.30
C ASP A 276 14.46 -6.22 6.14
N VAL A 277 15.69 -6.60 5.82
CA VAL A 277 16.89 -6.14 6.54
C VAL A 277 17.10 -4.64 6.36
N THR A 278 16.87 -4.11 5.15
CA THR A 278 16.97 -2.67 4.88
C THR A 278 16.00 -1.88 5.74
N GLY A 279 14.72 -2.27 5.74
CA GLY A 279 13.71 -1.58 6.54
C GLY A 279 13.94 -1.74 8.05
N PHE A 280 14.44 -2.89 8.50
CA PHE A 280 14.78 -3.12 9.91
C PHE A 280 15.96 -2.25 10.36
N LEU A 281 17.02 -2.16 9.55
CA LEU A 281 18.14 -1.24 9.77
C LEU A 281 17.66 0.21 9.78
N ALA A 282 16.85 0.62 8.81
CA ALA A 282 16.30 1.97 8.73
C ALA A 282 15.44 2.32 9.95
N ALA A 283 14.67 1.38 10.47
CA ALA A 283 13.82 1.59 11.65
C ALA A 283 14.63 1.76 12.95
N THR A 284 15.76 1.05 13.06
CA THR A 284 16.51 0.91 14.32
C THR A 284 17.73 1.82 14.38
N TYR A 285 18.44 1.99 13.27
CA TYR A 285 19.60 2.86 13.17
C TYR A 285 19.17 4.33 13.25
N ASN A 286 19.92 5.14 14.01
CA ASN A 286 19.54 6.53 14.35
C ASN A 286 18.09 6.70 14.88
N ARG A 287 17.47 5.62 15.40
CA ARG A 287 16.07 5.56 15.87
C ARG A 287 15.04 5.92 14.78
N GLY A 288 15.36 5.63 13.51
CA GLY A 288 14.46 5.86 12.39
C GLY A 288 15.07 6.77 11.34
N MET A 289 15.26 6.20 10.16
CA MET A 289 15.77 6.84 8.95
C MET A 289 14.84 6.59 7.76
N ALA A 290 14.94 7.45 6.74
CA ALA A 290 14.29 7.21 5.47
C ALA A 290 14.91 5.99 4.78
N HIS A 291 14.09 5.19 4.10
CA HIS A 291 14.57 4.14 3.23
C HIS A 291 13.72 3.98 1.99
N ALA A 292 14.34 3.55 0.90
CA ALA A 292 13.67 3.16 -0.34
C ALA A 292 13.99 1.70 -0.66
N LEU A 293 13.11 1.04 -1.41
CA LEU A 293 13.25 -0.35 -1.80
C LEU A 293 13.21 -0.50 -3.32
N VAL A 294 14.13 -1.26 -3.87
CA VAL A 294 14.14 -1.71 -5.27
C VAL A 294 14.11 -3.24 -5.25
N PRO A 295 12.93 -3.84 -5.02
CA PRO A 295 12.78 -5.29 -5.00
C PRO A 295 13.14 -5.93 -6.33
N THR A 296 13.97 -6.97 -6.31
CA THR A 296 14.48 -7.65 -7.53
C THR A 296 13.79 -8.98 -7.82
N THR A 297 13.02 -9.54 -6.87
CA THR A 297 12.22 -10.75 -7.07
C THR A 297 10.75 -10.40 -7.30
N LEU A 298 10.03 -11.24 -8.05
CA LEU A 298 8.59 -11.04 -8.27
C LEU A 298 7.81 -11.09 -6.95
N GLU A 299 8.20 -12.00 -6.06
CA GLU A 299 7.63 -12.10 -4.70
C GLU A 299 7.77 -10.80 -3.91
N ALA A 300 8.97 -10.20 -3.90
CA ALA A 300 9.17 -8.95 -3.19
C ALA A 300 8.42 -7.78 -3.84
N GLN A 301 8.31 -7.76 -5.17
CA GLN A 301 7.57 -6.74 -5.91
C GLN A 301 6.06 -6.83 -5.71
N ALA A 302 5.51 -8.05 -5.60
CA ALA A 302 4.08 -8.30 -5.43
C ALA A 302 3.62 -8.22 -3.97
N ASP A 303 4.51 -8.55 -3.03
CA ASP A 303 4.19 -8.64 -1.61
C ASP A 303 5.23 -7.92 -0.74
N SER A 304 6.36 -8.52 -0.41
CA SER A 304 7.12 -8.18 0.82
C SER A 304 7.68 -6.75 0.90
N ALA A 305 7.95 -6.08 -0.21
CA ALA A 305 8.38 -4.68 -0.21
C ALA A 305 7.27 -3.69 0.19
N ILE A 306 6.02 -4.17 0.38
CA ILE A 306 4.84 -3.33 0.60
C ILE A 306 4.27 -3.56 2.01
N GLY A 307 4.03 -2.46 2.71
CA GLY A 307 3.36 -2.42 4.02
C GLY A 307 4.29 -2.43 5.22
N GLY A 308 5.57 -2.16 5.01
CA GLY A 308 6.52 -1.75 6.04
C GLY A 308 6.84 -2.80 7.10
N LYS A 309 6.39 -4.06 6.95
CA LYS A 309 6.84 -5.14 7.84
C LYS A 309 8.29 -5.41 7.51
N CYS A 310 9.16 -5.25 8.50
CA CYS A 310 10.59 -5.48 8.36
C CYS A 310 11.03 -6.40 9.48
N SER A 311 11.78 -7.45 9.18
CA SER A 311 12.10 -8.44 10.19
C SER A 311 13.41 -9.17 9.95
N ILE A 312 13.93 -9.71 11.04
CA ILE A 312 15.02 -10.67 11.04
C ILE A 312 14.65 -11.93 11.81
N ASP A 313 15.39 -12.98 11.50
CA ASP A 313 15.23 -14.31 12.06
C ASP A 313 16.02 -14.44 13.36
N LEU A 314 15.48 -15.25 14.27
CA LEU A 314 16.21 -15.77 15.40
C LEU A 314 16.42 -17.27 15.18
N PRO A 315 17.40 -17.91 15.85
CA PRO A 315 17.54 -19.38 15.84
C PRO A 315 16.24 -20.11 16.26
N HIS A 316 15.34 -19.42 16.95
CA HIS A 316 14.08 -19.93 17.46
C HIS A 316 12.90 -19.80 16.47
N GLY A 317 13.07 -19.08 15.35
CA GLY A 317 12.03 -18.89 14.36
C GLY A 317 12.26 -17.69 13.45
N ALA A 318 11.65 -17.76 12.26
CA ALA A 318 11.72 -16.72 11.25
C ALA A 318 10.86 -15.50 11.61
N ASN A 319 11.30 -14.32 11.18
CA ASN A 319 10.59 -13.04 11.28
C ASN A 319 10.10 -12.71 12.71
N LEU A 320 10.87 -13.12 13.74
CA LEU A 320 10.48 -12.96 15.15
C LEU A 320 10.85 -11.60 15.73
N LEU A 321 11.94 -10.99 15.25
CA LEU A 321 12.34 -9.65 15.64
C LEU A 321 12.06 -8.73 14.47
N GLY A 322 11.21 -7.72 14.66
CA GLY A 322 10.80 -6.87 13.55
C GLY A 322 10.17 -5.55 13.97
N THR A 323 9.94 -4.71 12.98
CA THR A 323 9.33 -3.39 13.08
C THR A 323 8.27 -3.23 12.01
N ILE A 324 7.44 -2.19 12.16
CA ILE A 324 6.64 -1.65 11.06
C ILE A 324 7.19 -0.27 10.76
N HIS A 325 7.89 -0.14 9.63
CA HIS A 325 8.56 1.08 9.21
C HIS A 325 8.34 1.27 7.71
N GLN A 326 7.63 2.32 7.32
CA GLN A 326 7.25 2.53 5.93
C GLN A 326 8.44 3.07 5.11
N PRO A 327 8.67 2.58 3.88
CA PRO A 327 9.63 3.19 2.98
C PRO A 327 9.11 4.56 2.52
N VAL A 328 10.00 5.37 1.93
CA VAL A 328 9.62 6.61 1.23
C VAL A 328 9.34 6.37 -0.26
N LEU A 329 9.83 5.24 -0.80
CA LEU A 329 9.67 4.86 -2.19
C LEU A 329 9.86 3.33 -2.34
N VAL A 330 9.06 2.71 -3.20
CA VAL A 330 9.29 1.34 -3.70
C VAL A 330 9.30 1.37 -5.24
N VAL A 331 10.31 0.77 -5.86
CA VAL A 331 10.46 0.70 -7.33
C VAL A 331 10.41 -0.77 -7.77
N CYS A 332 9.26 -1.19 -8.28
CA CYS A 332 9.05 -2.51 -8.88
C CYS A 332 9.35 -2.47 -10.38
N ASP A 333 10.63 -2.62 -10.72
CA ASP A 333 11.06 -2.81 -12.11
C ASP A 333 10.92 -4.27 -12.52
N ILE A 334 9.93 -4.55 -13.39
CA ILE A 334 9.61 -5.90 -13.85
C ILE A 334 10.80 -6.56 -14.56
N GLU A 335 11.69 -5.79 -15.20
CA GLU A 335 12.86 -6.38 -15.84
C GLU A 335 13.80 -7.04 -14.83
N LEU A 336 13.92 -6.50 -13.61
CA LEU A 336 14.73 -7.12 -12.56
C LEU A 336 14.14 -8.46 -12.12
N ALA A 337 12.81 -8.55 -12.00
CA ALA A 337 12.11 -9.77 -11.64
C ALA A 337 12.15 -10.87 -12.72
N VAL A 338 12.28 -10.48 -14.00
CA VAL A 338 12.30 -11.41 -15.13
C VAL A 338 13.73 -11.86 -15.49
N LEU A 339 14.70 -10.94 -15.42
CA LEU A 339 16.08 -11.15 -15.85
C LEU A 339 16.98 -11.76 -14.77
N SER A 340 16.54 -11.80 -13.51
CA SER A 340 17.38 -12.32 -12.44
C SER A 340 17.71 -13.80 -12.68
N ALA A 341 18.91 -14.05 -13.19
CA ALA A 341 19.52 -15.38 -13.25
C ALA A 341 19.84 -15.93 -11.85
N THR A 342 19.82 -15.05 -10.84
CA THR A 342 20.19 -15.33 -9.44
C THR A 342 19.10 -16.07 -8.66
N TYR A 343 17.83 -15.76 -8.91
CA TYR A 343 16.71 -16.24 -8.09
C TYR A 343 15.88 -17.38 -8.70
N GLY A 344 16.32 -17.89 -9.86
CA GLY A 344 15.75 -19.08 -10.49
C GLY A 344 14.25 -18.97 -10.81
N ASP A 345 13.64 -20.12 -11.10
CA ASP A 345 12.20 -20.21 -11.39
C ASP A 345 11.35 -20.22 -10.11
N ALA A 346 11.95 -20.52 -8.96
CA ALA A 346 11.27 -20.63 -7.67
C ALA A 346 10.71 -19.28 -7.19
N ASP A 347 11.52 -18.23 -7.11
CA ASP A 347 11.06 -16.91 -6.63
C ASP A 347 10.06 -16.26 -7.58
N TYR A 348 10.17 -16.54 -8.88
CA TYR A 348 9.18 -16.13 -9.87
C TYR A 348 7.84 -16.84 -9.59
N ARG A 349 7.86 -18.15 -9.38
CA ARG A 349 6.66 -18.94 -9.05
C ARG A 349 6.04 -18.57 -7.70
N ALA A 350 6.87 -18.28 -6.69
CA ALA A 350 6.43 -17.77 -5.40
C ALA A 350 5.69 -16.43 -5.57
N GLY A 351 6.25 -15.51 -6.35
CA GLY A 351 5.59 -14.24 -6.68
C GLY A 351 4.26 -14.41 -7.42
N LEU A 352 4.16 -15.36 -8.35
CA LEU A 352 2.87 -15.68 -8.98
C LEU A 352 1.85 -16.23 -7.98
N ALA A 353 2.28 -17.09 -7.05
CA ALA A 353 1.41 -17.61 -6.00
C ALA A 353 0.90 -16.48 -5.07
N GLU A 354 1.72 -15.47 -4.79
CA GLU A 354 1.31 -14.28 -4.04
C GLU A 354 0.25 -13.45 -4.79
N ILE A 355 0.42 -13.25 -6.10
CA ILE A 355 -0.58 -12.55 -6.93
C ILE A 355 -1.90 -13.34 -6.94
N VAL A 356 -1.85 -14.67 -7.05
CA VAL A 356 -3.03 -15.54 -6.96
C VAL A 356 -3.69 -15.41 -5.58
N LYS A 357 -2.92 -15.39 -4.49
CA LYS A 357 -3.44 -15.18 -3.13
C LYS A 357 -4.22 -13.87 -3.04
N HIS A 358 -3.68 -12.76 -3.55
CA HIS A 358 -4.39 -11.47 -3.56
C HIS A 358 -5.68 -11.51 -4.37
N ALA A 359 -5.67 -12.15 -5.54
CA ALA A 359 -6.87 -12.33 -6.36
C ALA A 359 -7.96 -13.15 -5.62
N LEU A 360 -7.58 -14.26 -4.99
CA LEU A 360 -8.50 -15.12 -4.22
C LEU A 360 -9.15 -14.38 -3.03
N LEU A 361 -8.41 -13.44 -2.42
CA LEU A 361 -8.85 -12.70 -1.24
C LEU A 361 -9.72 -11.49 -1.57
N GLU A 362 -9.43 -10.76 -2.65
CA GLU A 362 -9.99 -9.42 -2.87
C GLU A 362 -10.46 -9.16 -4.31
N ASP A 363 -10.00 -9.92 -5.31
CA ASP A 363 -10.32 -9.67 -6.72
C ASP A 363 -10.47 -10.95 -7.55
N PRO A 364 -11.65 -11.60 -7.50
CA PRO A 364 -11.91 -12.79 -8.31
C PRO A 364 -11.78 -12.57 -9.82
N ALA A 365 -11.96 -11.34 -10.33
CA ALA A 365 -11.80 -11.04 -11.76
C ALA A 365 -10.32 -11.07 -12.21
N LEU A 366 -9.38 -10.83 -11.28
CA LEU A 366 -7.96 -11.03 -11.55
C LEU A 366 -7.64 -12.52 -11.81
N LEU A 367 -8.39 -13.47 -11.24
CA LEU A 367 -8.20 -14.90 -11.52
C LEU A 367 -8.48 -15.23 -13.00
N ASP A 368 -9.54 -14.63 -13.57
CA ASP A 368 -9.85 -14.78 -15.00
C ASP A 368 -8.73 -14.21 -15.85
N THR A 369 -8.27 -13.00 -15.51
CA THR A 369 -7.15 -12.34 -16.22
C THR A 369 -5.88 -13.20 -16.20
N LEU A 370 -5.53 -13.79 -15.04
CA LEU A 370 -4.37 -14.67 -14.92
C LEU A 370 -4.49 -15.91 -15.81
N ARG A 371 -5.67 -16.52 -15.91
CA ARG A 371 -5.92 -17.68 -16.77
C ARG A 371 -5.91 -17.33 -18.26
N GLU A 372 -6.51 -16.20 -18.63
CA GLU A 372 -6.55 -15.70 -20.02
C GLU A 372 -5.17 -15.31 -20.53
N ARG A 373 -4.34 -14.70 -19.67
CA ARG A 373 -2.99 -14.24 -20.01
C ARG A 373 -1.89 -15.25 -19.72
N ARG A 374 -2.24 -16.48 -19.29
CA ARG A 374 -1.28 -17.48 -18.79
C ARG A 374 -0.07 -17.69 -19.70
N ASP A 375 -0.26 -17.74 -21.02
CA ASP A 375 0.83 -18.04 -21.97
C ASP A 375 1.83 -16.88 -22.00
N ALA A 376 1.36 -15.63 -21.89
CA ALA A 376 2.21 -14.44 -21.79
C ALA A 376 2.91 -14.36 -20.42
N ILE A 377 2.24 -14.75 -19.33
CA ILE A 377 2.83 -14.79 -17.98
C ILE A 377 3.95 -15.84 -17.94
N VAL A 378 3.69 -17.06 -18.42
CA VAL A 378 4.72 -18.13 -18.48
C VAL A 378 5.88 -17.72 -19.38
N ALA A 379 5.61 -17.00 -20.48
CA ALA A 379 6.65 -16.43 -21.33
C ALA A 379 7.36 -15.20 -20.72
N ARG A 380 6.98 -14.80 -19.49
CA ARG A 380 7.48 -13.62 -18.76
C ARG A 380 7.37 -12.32 -19.55
N ASP A 381 6.27 -12.16 -20.29
CA ASP A 381 5.98 -10.93 -21.04
C ASP A 381 5.91 -9.73 -20.09
N GLY A 382 6.81 -8.77 -20.29
CA GLY A 382 6.97 -7.65 -19.38
C GLY A 382 5.72 -6.77 -19.25
N GLN A 383 4.94 -6.59 -20.33
CA GLN A 383 3.73 -5.76 -20.27
C GLN A 383 2.63 -6.43 -19.43
N THR A 384 2.39 -7.72 -19.69
CA THR A 384 1.47 -8.53 -18.91
C THR A 384 1.86 -8.56 -17.43
N LEU A 385 3.17 -8.68 -17.15
CA LEU A 385 3.68 -8.68 -15.79
C LEU A 385 3.48 -7.35 -15.07
N VAL A 386 3.70 -6.20 -15.74
CA VAL A 386 3.35 -4.88 -15.17
C VAL A 386 1.88 -4.83 -14.76
N GLU A 387 0.98 -5.31 -15.61
CA GLU A 387 -0.46 -5.27 -15.34
C GLU A 387 -0.85 -6.07 -14.10
N ILE A 388 -0.41 -7.33 -13.99
CA ILE A 388 -0.77 -8.20 -12.87
C ILE A 388 -0.07 -7.80 -11.57
N VAL A 389 1.19 -7.35 -11.63
CA VAL A 389 1.92 -6.87 -10.45
C VAL A 389 1.27 -5.59 -9.95
N ARG A 390 0.99 -4.63 -10.82
CA ARG A 390 0.27 -3.40 -10.44
C ARG A 390 -1.04 -3.73 -9.72
N ARG A 391 -1.83 -4.66 -10.25
CA ARG A 391 -3.10 -5.03 -9.62
C ARG A 391 -2.91 -5.68 -8.25
N SER A 392 -1.92 -6.56 -8.11
CA SER A 392 -1.51 -7.13 -6.82
C SER A 392 -1.10 -6.05 -5.81
N VAL A 393 -0.29 -5.08 -6.25
CA VAL A 393 0.14 -3.93 -5.45
C VAL A 393 -1.05 -3.08 -5.02
N GLU A 394 -2.01 -2.81 -5.89
CA GLU A 394 -3.25 -2.07 -5.55
C GLU A 394 -4.05 -2.76 -4.45
N ILE A 395 -4.23 -4.08 -4.55
CA ILE A 395 -4.92 -4.89 -3.53
C ILE A 395 -4.17 -4.77 -2.19
N LYS A 396 -2.86 -5.02 -2.20
CA LYS A 396 -2.05 -4.97 -0.98
C LYS A 396 -2.00 -3.56 -0.37
N ALA A 397 -1.90 -2.52 -1.20
CA ALA A 397 -1.93 -1.13 -0.79
C ALA A 397 -3.23 -0.78 -0.06
N ALA A 398 -4.37 -1.23 -0.57
CA ALA A 398 -5.68 -1.00 0.06
C ALA A 398 -5.74 -1.66 1.45
N VAL A 399 -5.31 -2.93 1.55
CA VAL A 399 -5.30 -3.68 2.83
C VAL A 399 -4.36 -3.05 3.85
N VAL A 400 -3.14 -2.64 3.43
CA VAL A 400 -2.15 -1.99 4.30
C VAL A 400 -2.62 -0.62 4.77
N THR A 401 -3.22 0.16 3.87
CA THR A 401 -3.75 1.49 4.18
C THR A 401 -4.85 1.41 5.23
N ALA A 402 -5.74 0.40 5.11
CA ALA A 402 -6.82 0.18 6.07
C ALA A 402 -6.33 -0.39 7.41
N ASP A 403 -5.28 -1.20 7.43
CA ASP A 403 -4.79 -1.88 8.62
C ASP A 403 -3.26 -2.04 8.61
N GLU A 404 -2.56 -0.97 9.01
CA GLU A 404 -1.10 -0.96 9.05
C GLU A 404 -0.53 -2.02 10.00
N ARG A 405 -1.12 -2.17 11.19
CA ARG A 405 -0.52 -2.97 12.28
C ARG A 405 -1.06 -4.40 12.38
N GLU A 406 -1.80 -4.86 11.38
CA GLU A 406 -2.37 -6.21 11.34
C GLU A 406 -3.28 -6.50 12.54
N GLN A 407 -4.09 -5.51 12.94
CA GLN A 407 -5.06 -5.63 14.04
C GLN A 407 -6.48 -5.91 13.54
N GLY A 408 -6.71 -5.80 12.24
CA GLY A 408 -8.00 -5.99 11.56
C GLY A 408 -7.84 -6.85 10.32
N GLY A 409 -8.28 -6.34 9.15
CA GLY A 409 -8.38 -7.12 7.90
C GLY A 409 -7.05 -7.58 7.31
N ARG A 410 -5.91 -6.96 7.65
CA ARG A 410 -4.59 -7.34 7.08
C ARG A 410 -4.17 -8.76 7.47
N VAL A 411 -4.72 -9.30 8.56
CA VAL A 411 -4.49 -10.70 8.96
C VAL A 411 -4.92 -11.69 7.86
N HIS A 412 -5.87 -11.32 6.99
CA HIS A 412 -6.35 -12.18 5.90
C HIS A 412 -5.27 -12.45 4.84
N LEU A 413 -4.25 -11.59 4.71
CA LEU A 413 -3.11 -11.83 3.81
C LEU A 413 -2.27 -13.04 4.22
N ASN A 414 -2.49 -13.61 5.41
CA ASN A 414 -1.91 -14.90 5.82
C ASN A 414 -2.65 -16.12 5.24
N TYR A 415 -3.62 -15.94 4.34
CA TYR A 415 -4.23 -17.05 3.61
C TYR A 415 -3.16 -17.91 2.91
N GLY A 416 -3.26 -19.24 3.06
CA GLY A 416 -2.24 -20.20 2.62
C GLY A 416 -0.92 -20.22 3.42
N HIS A 417 -0.57 -19.15 4.14
CA HIS A 417 0.75 -19.00 4.75
C HIS A 417 1.02 -19.94 5.93
N THR A 418 -0.01 -20.30 6.71
CA THR A 418 0.15 -21.26 7.81
C THR A 418 0.60 -22.62 7.28
N PHE A 419 0.02 -23.08 6.17
CA PHE A 419 0.45 -24.30 5.47
C PHE A 419 1.79 -24.09 4.77
N SER A 420 1.98 -22.99 4.03
CA SER A 420 3.22 -22.69 3.31
C SER A 420 4.45 -22.76 4.22
N ARG A 421 4.39 -22.13 5.40
CA ARG A 421 5.50 -22.18 6.38
C ARG A 421 5.80 -23.58 6.88
N ALA A 422 4.78 -24.44 6.97
CA ALA A 422 4.97 -25.83 7.33
C ALA A 422 5.60 -26.62 6.19
N PHE A 423 5.10 -26.42 4.96
CA PHE A 423 5.57 -27.09 3.75
C PHE A 423 7.00 -26.71 3.37
N ALA A 424 7.40 -25.45 3.60
CA ALA A 424 8.78 -24.99 3.43
C ALA A 424 9.81 -25.67 4.36
N ARG A 425 9.37 -26.51 5.30
CA ARG A 425 10.23 -27.28 6.22
C ARG A 425 10.22 -28.78 5.92
N VAL A 426 9.43 -29.21 4.94
CA VAL A 426 9.40 -30.61 4.50
C VAL A 426 10.67 -30.90 3.70
N PRO A 427 11.30 -32.08 3.86
CA PRO A 427 12.53 -32.44 3.15
C PRO A 427 12.27 -32.84 1.68
N ASP A 428 11.45 -32.07 0.95
CA ASP A 428 11.15 -32.24 -0.47
C ASP A 428 11.30 -30.89 -1.20
N PRO A 429 12.33 -30.73 -2.06
CA PRO A 429 12.56 -29.48 -2.78
C PRO A 429 11.38 -29.00 -3.62
N GLN A 430 10.59 -29.91 -4.23
CA GLN A 430 9.44 -29.50 -5.05
C GLN A 430 8.32 -28.93 -4.19
N VAL A 431 8.15 -29.47 -2.98
CA VAL A 431 7.21 -28.94 -1.99
C VAL A 431 7.69 -27.61 -1.45
N VAL A 432 8.99 -27.46 -1.17
CA VAL A 432 9.60 -26.22 -0.68
C VAL A 432 9.44 -25.09 -1.71
N ASP A 433 9.82 -25.32 -2.97
CA ASP A 433 9.70 -24.33 -4.04
C ASP A 433 8.23 -23.97 -4.36
N GLY A 434 7.31 -24.91 -4.09
CA GLY A 434 5.88 -24.77 -4.30
C GLY A 434 5.06 -24.39 -3.07
N ALA A 435 5.71 -24.08 -1.94
CA ALA A 435 5.08 -24.10 -0.62
C ALA A 435 3.84 -23.21 -0.52
N LEU A 436 3.88 -22.00 -1.08
CA LEU A 436 2.74 -21.09 -1.05
C LEU A 436 1.57 -21.60 -1.91
N ALA A 437 1.83 -22.03 -3.15
CA ALA A 437 0.79 -22.57 -4.03
C ALA A 437 0.11 -23.81 -3.42
N LEU A 438 0.90 -24.73 -2.86
CA LEU A 438 0.39 -25.89 -2.13
C LEU A 438 -0.36 -25.47 -0.86
N GLY A 439 0.11 -24.44 -0.17
CA GLY A 439 -0.54 -23.89 1.01
C GLY A 439 -1.91 -23.28 0.70
N LEU A 440 -2.06 -22.60 -0.45
CA LEU A 440 -3.35 -22.11 -0.94
C LEU A 440 -4.29 -23.27 -1.26
N MET A 441 -3.81 -24.32 -1.93
CA MET A 441 -4.61 -25.53 -2.19
C MET A 441 -5.05 -26.25 -0.92
N ALA A 442 -4.14 -26.45 0.04
CA ALA A 442 -4.45 -27.06 1.33
C ALA A 442 -5.50 -26.24 2.10
N ALA A 443 -5.39 -24.90 2.09
CA ALA A 443 -6.37 -24.03 2.70
C ALA A 443 -7.74 -24.08 2.00
N ALA A 444 -7.77 -24.21 0.66
CA ALA A 444 -9.00 -24.38 -0.10
C ALA A 444 -9.69 -25.72 0.22
N HIS A 445 -8.94 -26.84 0.24
CA HIS A 445 -9.46 -28.15 0.62
C HIS A 445 -10.01 -28.16 2.05
N LEU A 446 -9.27 -27.57 3.00
CA LEU A 446 -9.74 -27.44 4.37
C LEU A 446 -11.02 -26.58 4.45
N SER A 447 -11.09 -25.48 3.71
CA SER A 447 -12.30 -24.64 3.65
C SER A 447 -13.50 -25.42 3.11
N HIS A 448 -13.29 -26.23 2.07
CA HIS A 448 -14.33 -27.06 1.47
C HIS A 448 -14.84 -28.15 2.40
N ARG A 449 -13.93 -28.89 3.06
CA ARG A 449 -14.29 -29.92 4.04
C ARG A 449 -15.09 -29.38 5.23
N LEU A 450 -14.82 -28.13 5.61
CA LEU A 450 -15.56 -27.43 6.65
C LEU A 450 -16.91 -26.86 6.16
N GLY A 451 -17.29 -27.09 4.90
CA GLY A 451 -18.54 -26.61 4.31
C GLY A 451 -18.56 -25.11 4.03
N ARG A 452 -17.39 -24.48 3.92
CA ARG A 452 -17.23 -23.03 3.81
C ARG A 452 -16.99 -22.57 2.39
N LEU A 453 -16.26 -23.36 1.62
CA LEU A 453 -15.98 -23.12 0.21
C LEU A 453 -16.66 -24.19 -0.63
N ASP A 454 -17.28 -23.82 -1.75
CA ASP A 454 -17.86 -24.77 -2.67
C ASP A 454 -16.78 -25.44 -3.57
N ALA A 455 -17.20 -26.46 -4.32
CA ALA A 455 -16.30 -27.19 -5.22
C ALA A 455 -15.75 -26.30 -6.34
N ASP A 456 -16.54 -25.31 -6.79
CA ASP A 456 -16.15 -24.33 -7.81
C ASP A 456 -15.04 -23.41 -7.29
N GLY A 457 -15.11 -22.99 -6.02
CA GLY A 457 -14.06 -22.25 -5.35
C GLY A 457 -12.76 -23.04 -5.28
N VAL A 458 -12.80 -24.33 -4.93
CA VAL A 458 -11.61 -25.20 -4.97
C VAL A 458 -11.08 -25.36 -6.39
N ALA A 459 -11.96 -25.52 -7.38
CA ALA A 459 -11.58 -25.60 -8.79
C ALA A 459 -10.90 -24.31 -9.26
N ALA A 460 -11.40 -23.13 -8.88
CA ALA A 460 -10.79 -21.85 -9.22
C ALA A 460 -9.35 -21.72 -8.69
N HIS A 461 -9.04 -22.24 -7.50
CA HIS A 461 -7.66 -22.29 -6.99
C HIS A 461 -6.81 -23.17 -7.89
N ARG A 462 -7.22 -24.42 -8.09
CA ARG A 462 -6.47 -25.42 -8.87
C ARG A 462 -6.24 -24.96 -10.30
N ASP A 463 -7.29 -24.53 -10.97
CA ASP A 463 -7.25 -24.20 -12.40
C ASP A 463 -6.40 -22.96 -12.66
N THR A 464 -6.39 -21.98 -11.75
CA THR A 464 -5.51 -20.79 -11.85
C THR A 464 -4.06 -21.14 -11.57
N LEU A 465 -3.77 -21.86 -10.48
CA LEU A 465 -2.41 -22.27 -10.14
C LEU A 465 -1.82 -23.16 -11.23
N ALA A 466 -2.57 -24.17 -11.72
CA ALA A 466 -2.14 -25.05 -12.79
C ALA A 466 -1.91 -24.30 -14.11
N ALA A 467 -2.76 -23.33 -14.47
CA ALA A 467 -2.57 -22.51 -15.66
C ALA A 467 -1.25 -21.73 -15.65
N LEU A 468 -0.75 -21.37 -14.45
CA LEU A 468 0.52 -20.68 -14.25
C LEU A 468 1.71 -21.63 -14.04
N GLY A 469 1.50 -22.95 -14.16
CA GLY A 469 2.54 -23.95 -13.94
C GLY A 469 2.95 -24.12 -12.46
N LEU A 470 2.10 -23.68 -11.53
CA LEU A 470 2.31 -23.84 -10.09
C LEU A 470 1.80 -25.21 -9.61
N PRO A 471 2.41 -25.80 -8.57
CA PRO A 471 2.00 -27.11 -8.09
C PRO A 471 0.65 -27.03 -7.36
N THR A 472 -0.24 -27.96 -7.68
CA THR A 472 -1.59 -28.01 -7.09
C THR A 472 -1.84 -29.22 -6.20
N SER A 473 -0.89 -30.15 -6.14
CA SER A 473 -1.00 -31.40 -5.38
C SER A 473 0.35 -31.82 -4.86
N ALA A 474 0.40 -32.35 -3.65
CA ALA A 474 1.59 -32.93 -3.04
C ALA A 474 1.19 -33.96 -1.98
N ARG A 475 2.03 -34.97 -1.77
CA ARG A 475 1.91 -35.90 -0.64
C ARG A 475 2.74 -35.36 0.51
N ILE A 476 2.09 -35.01 1.62
CA ILE A 476 2.74 -34.47 2.80
C ILE A 476 2.25 -35.28 3.99
N SER A 477 3.18 -35.74 4.84
CA SER A 477 2.82 -36.47 6.05
C SER A 477 2.09 -35.56 7.02
N LEU A 478 1.04 -36.09 7.65
CA LEU A 478 0.37 -35.39 8.75
C LEU A 478 1.36 -35.10 9.89
N ASP A 479 2.26 -36.05 10.19
CA ASP A 479 3.26 -35.88 11.24
C ASP A 479 4.20 -34.72 10.92
N ASP A 480 4.66 -34.60 9.66
CA ASP A 480 5.52 -33.50 9.23
C ASP A 480 4.81 -32.15 9.34
N LEU A 481 3.52 -32.09 8.95
CA LEU A 481 2.70 -30.88 9.10
C LEU A 481 2.56 -30.50 10.58
N VAL A 482 2.17 -31.45 11.43
CA VAL A 482 1.94 -31.22 12.87
C VAL A 482 3.23 -30.78 13.56
N ASP A 483 4.35 -31.43 13.27
CA ASP A 483 5.67 -31.07 13.80
C ASP A 483 6.09 -29.66 13.36
N ALA A 484 5.87 -29.31 12.10
CA ALA A 484 6.21 -28.00 11.57
C ALA A 484 5.35 -26.89 12.21
N LEU A 485 4.04 -27.15 12.38
CA LEU A 485 3.10 -26.23 13.03
C LEU A 485 3.39 -26.07 14.54
N ALA A 486 3.77 -27.15 15.24
CA ALA A 486 4.12 -27.11 16.66
C ALA A 486 5.36 -26.26 16.94
N ARG A 487 6.29 -26.18 15.97
CA ARG A 487 7.48 -25.32 16.05
C ARG A 487 7.16 -23.83 15.81
N ASP A 488 6.00 -23.49 15.24
CA ASP A 488 5.54 -22.11 15.13
C ASP A 488 4.90 -21.65 16.46
N LYS A 489 5.73 -21.08 17.33
CA LYS A 489 5.36 -20.65 18.70
C LYS A 489 4.36 -19.49 18.75
N LYS A 490 3.89 -18.96 17.62
CA LYS A 490 2.86 -17.89 17.56
C LYS A 490 1.52 -18.35 18.15
N TYR A 491 1.28 -19.65 18.32
CA TYR A 491 -0.03 -20.21 18.66
C TYR A 491 -0.08 -20.93 20.02
N ARG A 492 -0.16 -20.19 21.13
CA ARG A 492 -0.32 -20.75 22.50
C ARG A 492 -1.64 -21.51 22.76
N LYS A 493 -2.62 -21.46 21.84
CA LYS A 493 -3.98 -22.01 22.01
C LYS A 493 -4.43 -22.92 20.84
N GLY A 494 -3.48 -23.58 20.18
CA GLY A 494 -3.74 -24.36 18.96
C GLY A 494 -3.62 -23.51 17.69
N TRP A 495 -3.44 -24.17 16.56
CA TRP A 495 -3.16 -23.54 15.27
C TRP A 495 -4.34 -22.71 14.78
N ARG A 496 -4.05 -21.54 14.19
CA ARG A 496 -5.07 -20.66 13.59
C ARG A 496 -4.77 -20.45 12.12
N PHE A 497 -5.78 -20.72 11.32
CA PHE A 497 -5.74 -20.59 9.87
C PHE A 497 -6.61 -19.41 9.44
N VAL A 498 -6.25 -18.84 8.30
CA VAL A 498 -7.14 -18.02 7.48
C VAL A 498 -7.70 -18.94 6.41
N LEU A 499 -9.02 -18.98 6.27
CA LEU A 499 -9.77 -19.79 5.31
C LEU A 499 -10.74 -18.91 4.51
N LEU A 500 -11.39 -19.46 3.48
CA LEU A 500 -12.39 -18.75 2.67
C LEU A 500 -13.80 -19.29 2.92
N ASP A 501 -14.76 -18.39 3.09
CA ASP A 501 -16.21 -18.67 3.03
C ASP A 501 -16.78 -18.51 1.61
N ALA A 502 -16.02 -17.85 0.73
CA ALA A 502 -16.22 -17.72 -0.70
C ALA A 502 -14.96 -17.04 -1.27
N LEU A 503 -14.77 -17.05 -2.58
CA LEU A 503 -13.79 -16.16 -3.22
C LEU A 503 -14.11 -14.71 -2.83
N GLY A 504 -13.10 -13.93 -2.44
CA GLY A 504 -13.30 -12.57 -1.94
C GLY A 504 -13.77 -12.46 -0.47
N ARG A 505 -13.96 -13.59 0.24
CA ARG A 505 -14.49 -13.59 1.61
C ARG A 505 -13.67 -14.50 2.53
N ALA A 506 -12.64 -13.90 3.14
CA ALA A 506 -11.79 -14.58 4.10
C ALA A 506 -12.32 -14.54 5.54
N GLN A 507 -11.95 -15.56 6.31
CA GLN A 507 -12.14 -15.63 7.75
C GLN A 507 -10.86 -16.09 8.44
N ALA A 508 -10.35 -15.26 9.35
CA ALA A 508 -9.22 -15.61 10.22
C ALA A 508 -9.65 -16.32 11.51
N GLY A 509 -8.67 -16.97 12.14
CA GLY A 509 -8.82 -17.51 13.50
C GLY A 509 -9.44 -18.91 13.56
N VAL A 510 -9.46 -19.62 12.43
CA VAL A 510 -10.09 -20.95 12.33
C VAL A 510 -9.13 -21.99 12.90
N SER A 511 -9.63 -22.84 13.80
CA SER A 511 -8.83 -23.87 14.46
C SER A 511 -9.38 -25.26 14.13
N PRO A 512 -8.89 -25.88 13.05
CA PRO A 512 -9.28 -27.25 12.70
C PRO A 512 -8.66 -28.26 13.68
N ASP A 513 -9.30 -29.41 13.82
CA ASP A 513 -8.71 -30.55 14.50
C ASP A 513 -7.76 -31.33 13.56
N VAL A 514 -7.07 -32.33 14.13
CA VAL A 514 -6.08 -33.14 13.41
C VAL A 514 -6.73 -33.98 12.30
N GLU A 515 -7.96 -34.44 12.48
CA GLU A 515 -8.69 -35.24 11.48
C GLU A 515 -9.06 -34.40 10.26
N GLN A 516 -9.49 -33.15 10.48
CA GLN A 516 -9.76 -32.19 9.42
C GLN A 516 -8.50 -31.83 8.64
N LEU A 517 -7.36 -31.68 9.32
CA LEU A 517 -6.07 -31.45 8.67
C LEU A 517 -5.62 -32.67 7.87
N ALA A 518 -5.76 -33.88 8.41
CA ALA A 518 -5.47 -35.12 7.69
C ALA A 518 -6.30 -35.20 6.40
N GLY A 519 -7.59 -34.93 6.50
CA GLY A 519 -8.48 -34.91 5.34
C GLY A 519 -8.09 -33.89 4.27
N ALA A 520 -7.66 -32.68 4.67
CA ALA A 520 -7.17 -31.68 3.73
C ALA A 520 -5.88 -32.12 3.02
N LEU A 521 -4.99 -32.85 3.71
CA LEU A 521 -3.79 -33.46 3.12
C LEU A 521 -4.14 -34.62 2.17
N ASP A 522 -5.13 -35.44 2.51
CA ASP A 522 -5.62 -36.51 1.63
C ASP A 522 -6.15 -35.94 0.31
N ASP A 523 -6.91 -34.83 0.37
CA ASP A 523 -7.40 -34.16 -0.83
C ASP A 523 -6.26 -33.52 -1.64
N LEU A 524 -5.27 -32.91 -0.97
CA LEU A 524 -4.09 -32.34 -1.61
C LEU A 524 -3.24 -33.42 -2.31
N ALA A 525 -3.27 -34.66 -1.82
CA ALA A 525 -2.55 -35.78 -2.42
C ALA A 525 -3.22 -36.31 -3.71
N VAL A 526 -4.49 -35.95 -3.98
CA VAL A 526 -5.21 -36.39 -5.19
C VAL A 526 -4.54 -35.79 -6.43
N GLY A 527 -4.01 -36.65 -7.30
CA GLY A 527 -3.30 -36.25 -8.51
C GLY A 527 -1.79 -36.08 -8.34
N ALA A 528 -1.24 -36.25 -7.13
CA ALA A 528 0.20 -36.30 -6.92
C ALA A 528 0.77 -37.60 -7.50
N SER A 529 1.69 -37.47 -8.46
CA SER A 529 2.41 -38.60 -9.08
C SER A 529 3.12 -39.45 -8.03
N GLU A 530 3.01 -40.78 -8.11
CA GLU A 530 3.83 -41.71 -7.30
C GLU A 530 5.30 -41.55 -7.70
N HIS A 531 6.06 -40.72 -6.98
CA HIS A 531 7.52 -40.77 -7.05
C HIS A 531 7.96 -41.67 -5.90
N GLY A 532 8.39 -42.88 -6.27
CA GLY A 532 8.86 -43.93 -5.37
C GLY A 532 10.29 -43.75 -4.89
#